data_AF-A0A9W4HK64-F1
#
_entry.id   AF-A0A9W4HK64-F1
#
_cell.length_a   1.000
_cell.length_b   1.000
_cell.length_c   1.000
_cell.angle_alpha   90.00
_cell.angle_beta   90.00
_cell.angle_gamma   90.00
#
_symmetry.space_group_name_H-M   'P 1'
#
loop_
_entity.id
_entity.type
_entity.pdbx_description
1 polymer ?
#
loop_
_entity_poly.entity_id
_entity_poly.type
_entity_poly.pdbx_seq_one_letter_code
_entity_poly.pdbx_strand_id
1 'polypeptide(L)'
;MINISAIVEAIQILSRLDAISTQELIPYRTTLEQTLRIIEKTLDTIPSEAPRSETRLQQSSQQPTPTTSITCSETPASSGTSCATQSSVEETGENNDTTEESSEASDAQRLMDALHGARRSEKVFKYLSSHRDPLAQNGDDWVQEDPRVVDIRLCNRGCSLDASFRRGLGQRSLAIEFDEWERGVFGTSRVSMRSLDPKEIDDNSGLISRFLEQRVIRFQNKESASHGIRDGIRLLVFEQIYGHVGISAILILLFTLFRDVKYGSFVALKRLLEKSGAWHDLAKDKSSWLTACQFRYDGKFVAHP
;
A
#
# COMPACT_ATOMS: atom_id res chain seq x y z
N MET A 1 40.50 -0.70 -14.66
CA MET A 1 40.86 -2.01 -15.25
C MET A 1 39.99 -3.05 -14.58
N ILE A 2 39.12 -3.73 -15.32
CA ILE A 2 38.12 -4.67 -14.77
C ILE A 2 38.86 -5.87 -14.21
N ASN A 3 38.68 -6.19 -12.92
CA ASN A 3 39.32 -7.36 -12.31
C ASN A 3 38.49 -8.62 -12.61
N ILE A 4 38.63 -9.11 -13.84
CA ILE A 4 37.94 -10.30 -14.37
C ILE A 4 38.19 -11.54 -13.50
N SER A 5 39.33 -11.61 -12.81
CA SER A 5 39.67 -12.71 -11.90
C SER A 5 38.66 -12.83 -10.74
N ALA A 6 38.24 -11.70 -10.17
CA ALA A 6 37.28 -11.70 -9.05
C ALA A 6 35.87 -12.14 -9.49
N ILE A 7 35.49 -11.84 -10.75
CA ILE A 7 34.20 -12.24 -11.32
C ILE A 7 34.17 -13.73 -11.64
N VAL A 8 35.28 -14.27 -12.16
CA VAL A 8 35.39 -15.71 -12.45
C VAL A 8 35.36 -16.54 -11.15
N GLU A 9 36.04 -16.07 -10.10
CA GLU A 9 36.03 -16.72 -8.79
C GLU A 9 34.63 -16.71 -8.15
N ALA A 10 33.89 -15.60 -8.28
CA ALA A 10 32.51 -15.48 -7.83
C ALA A 10 31.56 -16.50 -8.50
N ILE A 11 31.67 -16.62 -9.84
CA ILE A 11 30.85 -17.56 -10.61
C ILE A 11 31.18 -19.00 -10.24
N GLN A 12 32.45 -19.32 -9.99
CA GLN A 12 32.87 -20.65 -9.54
C GLN A 12 32.37 -21.03 -8.14
N ILE A 13 32.30 -20.07 -7.22
CA ILE A 13 31.73 -20.30 -5.89
C ILE A 13 30.22 -20.56 -6.01
N LEU A 14 29.50 -19.75 -6.79
CA LEU A 14 28.05 -19.86 -6.96
C LEU A 14 27.64 -21.15 -7.69
N SER A 15 28.40 -21.57 -8.71
CA SER A 15 28.12 -22.80 -9.46
C SER A 15 28.39 -24.08 -8.69
N ARG A 16 29.06 -24.02 -7.53
CA ARG A 16 29.24 -25.15 -6.61
C ARG A 16 28.08 -25.32 -5.62
N LEU A 17 27.13 -24.38 -5.58
CA LEU A 17 26.03 -24.36 -4.61
C LEU A 17 24.77 -25.10 -5.07
N ASP A 18 24.77 -25.70 -6.26
CA ASP A 18 23.57 -26.24 -6.93
C ASP A 18 22.94 -27.48 -6.26
N ALA A 19 23.43 -27.91 -5.08
CA ALA A 19 22.89 -29.02 -4.31
C ALA A 19 23.10 -28.90 -2.79
N ILE A 20 23.06 -27.68 -2.21
CA ILE A 20 23.39 -27.47 -0.80
C ILE A 20 22.19 -26.94 0.00
N SER A 21 21.92 -27.59 1.14
CA SER A 21 20.90 -27.20 2.13
C SER A 21 21.19 -25.81 2.72
N THR A 22 20.15 -25.02 3.02
CA THR A 22 20.23 -23.67 3.60
C THR A 22 21.07 -23.59 4.88
N GLN A 23 21.24 -24.69 5.63
CA GLN A 23 22.10 -24.73 6.82
C GLN A 23 23.60 -24.67 6.48
N GLU A 24 24.01 -25.23 5.34
CA GLU A 24 25.41 -25.35 4.93
C GLU A 24 25.93 -24.07 4.22
N LEU A 25 25.03 -23.14 3.89
CA LEU A 25 25.32 -21.83 3.29
C LEU A 25 25.70 -20.75 4.32
N ILE A 26 25.39 -20.97 5.61
CA ILE A 26 25.64 -20.00 6.69
C ILE A 26 27.12 -19.60 6.79
N PRO A 27 28.11 -20.51 6.70
CA PRO A 27 29.53 -20.14 6.79
C PRO A 27 30.02 -19.30 5.60
N TYR A 28 29.38 -19.43 4.44
CA TYR A 28 29.78 -18.75 3.20
C TYR A 28 29.07 -17.40 2.99
N ARG A 29 28.12 -17.05 3.86
CA ARG A 29 27.28 -15.85 3.76
C ARG A 29 28.11 -14.57 3.63
N THR A 30 29.12 -14.40 4.49
CA THR A 30 29.95 -13.19 4.49
C THR A 30 30.77 -13.07 3.20
N THR A 31 31.28 -14.18 2.67
CA THR A 31 32.00 -14.21 1.40
C THR A 31 31.07 -13.85 0.25
N LEU A 32 29.86 -14.42 0.21
CA LEU A 32 28.86 -14.10 -0.81
C LEU A 32 28.43 -12.62 -0.78
N GLU A 33 28.20 -12.06 0.41
CA GLU A 33 27.85 -10.65 0.58
C GLU A 33 28.99 -9.71 0.13
N GLN A 34 30.24 -10.06 0.42
CA GLN A 34 31.41 -9.31 -0.08
C GLN A 34 31.54 -9.40 -1.60
N THR A 35 31.34 -10.58 -2.16
CA THR A 35 31.37 -10.80 -3.61
C THR A 35 30.28 -10.01 -4.33
N LEU A 36 29.06 -9.95 -3.77
CA LEU A 36 27.94 -9.20 -4.34
C LEU A 36 28.24 -7.70 -4.38
N ARG A 37 28.81 -7.15 -3.30
CA ARG A 37 29.26 -5.74 -3.26
C ARG A 37 30.34 -5.42 -4.29
N ILE A 38 31.24 -6.36 -4.56
CA ILE A 38 32.28 -6.18 -5.60
C ILE A 38 31.64 -6.12 -7.00
N ILE A 39 30.66 -6.97 -7.27
CA ILE A 39 29.94 -6.99 -8.56
C ILE A 39 29.13 -5.70 -8.74
N GLU A 40 28.38 -5.26 -7.74
CA GLU A 40 27.60 -4.02 -7.77
C GLU A 40 28.50 -2.80 -8.04
N LYS A 41 29.60 -2.69 -7.29
CA LYS A 41 30.58 -1.61 -7.50
C LYS A 41 31.21 -1.64 -8.89
N THR A 42 31.33 -2.82 -9.49
CA THR A 42 31.88 -2.99 -10.85
C THR A 42 30.86 -2.63 -11.93
N LEU A 43 29.58 -2.89 -11.70
CA LEU A 43 28.48 -2.46 -12.58
C LEU A 43 28.31 -0.94 -12.59
N ASP A 44 28.47 -0.29 -11.42
CA ASP A 44 28.42 1.17 -11.29
C ASP A 44 29.59 1.89 -11.96
N THR A 45 30.68 1.18 -12.28
CA THR A 45 31.85 1.75 -12.98
C THR A 45 31.80 1.59 -14.49
N ILE A 46 30.74 1.02 -15.06
CA ILE A 46 30.51 0.97 -16.51
C ILE A 46 29.90 2.32 -16.94
N PRO A 47 30.60 3.17 -17.72
CA PRO A 47 30.00 4.35 -18.28
C PRO A 47 28.86 3.92 -19.21
N SER A 48 27.65 4.41 -18.95
CA SER A 48 26.49 4.25 -19.83
C SER A 48 26.69 5.06 -21.12
N GLU A 49 27.54 4.57 -22.02
CA GLU A 49 27.53 5.01 -23.41
C GLU A 49 26.63 4.07 -24.22
N ALA A 50 25.42 4.55 -24.51
CA ALA A 50 24.67 4.14 -25.69
C ALA A 50 24.19 5.40 -26.43
N PRO A 51 24.33 5.48 -27.77
CA PRO A 51 24.21 6.74 -28.51
C PRO A 51 22.75 7.11 -28.75
N ARG A 52 22.43 8.40 -28.60
CA ARG A 52 21.16 8.97 -29.10
C ARG A 52 21.23 9.08 -30.62
N SER A 53 20.46 8.26 -31.33
CA SER A 53 20.11 8.52 -32.71
C SER A 53 18.85 9.37 -32.75
N GLU A 54 19.03 10.67 -33.04
CA GLU A 54 17.95 11.53 -33.52
C GLU A 54 17.48 11.02 -34.89
N THR A 55 16.18 10.82 -35.08
CA THR A 55 15.61 10.76 -36.42
C THR A 55 14.36 11.62 -36.45
N ARG A 56 14.60 12.83 -36.96
CA ARG A 56 13.63 13.83 -37.39
C ARG A 56 12.85 13.29 -38.59
N LEU A 57 11.53 13.20 -38.49
CA LEU A 57 10.65 13.18 -39.66
C LEU A 57 9.53 14.20 -39.46
N GLN A 58 9.61 15.24 -40.29
CA GLN A 58 8.52 16.15 -40.60
C GLN A 58 7.42 15.37 -41.32
N GLN A 59 6.16 15.62 -40.99
CA GLN A 59 5.12 15.64 -42.02
C GLN A 59 3.95 16.54 -41.61
N SER A 60 3.66 17.44 -42.56
CA SER A 60 2.60 18.42 -42.61
C SER A 60 1.27 17.76 -43.03
N SER A 61 0.15 18.19 -42.45
CA SER A 61 -1.05 18.57 -43.23
C SER A 61 -2.19 19.11 -42.36
N GLN A 62 -2.49 20.39 -42.59
CA GLN A 62 -3.80 21.01 -42.85
C GLN A 62 -4.95 20.92 -41.82
N GLN A 63 -5.34 22.12 -41.41
CA GLN A 63 -6.55 22.52 -40.68
C GLN A 63 -7.71 22.83 -41.64
N PRO A 64 -8.97 22.75 -41.18
CA PRO A 64 -9.82 23.95 -41.27
C PRO A 64 -10.59 24.27 -39.97
N THR A 65 -10.83 25.56 -39.80
CA THR A 65 -11.56 26.31 -38.77
C THR A 65 -13.07 25.97 -38.69
N PRO A 66 -13.78 26.31 -37.59
CA PRO A 66 -14.58 27.54 -37.66
C PRO A 66 -14.67 28.41 -36.39
N THR A 67 -14.87 29.69 -36.70
CA THR A 67 -15.37 30.87 -36.00
C THR A 67 -16.38 30.65 -34.86
N THR A 68 -16.14 31.33 -33.73
CA THR A 68 -17.12 31.57 -32.66
C THR A 68 -17.76 32.94 -32.84
N SER A 69 -19.07 33.04 -32.63
CA SER A 69 -19.84 34.28 -32.68
C SER A 69 -20.90 34.29 -31.57
N ILE A 70 -20.73 35.27 -30.66
CA ILE A 70 -21.74 36.12 -30.00
C ILE A 70 -22.80 35.46 -29.10
N THR A 71 -22.83 35.85 -27.81
CA THR A 71 -23.83 36.77 -27.19
C THR A 71 -24.17 36.37 -25.75
N CYS A 72 -23.91 37.28 -24.81
CA CYS A 72 -24.51 37.31 -23.49
C CYS A 72 -25.73 38.23 -23.51
N SER A 73 -26.83 37.84 -22.87
CA SER A 73 -27.83 38.76 -22.29
C SER A 73 -28.72 38.06 -21.24
N GLU A 74 -28.61 38.57 -20.01
CA GLU A 74 -29.67 39.05 -19.10
C GLU A 74 -30.77 38.13 -18.52
N THR A 75 -30.82 38.17 -17.17
CA THR A 75 -31.90 37.86 -16.22
C THR A 75 -33.17 38.71 -16.45
N PRO A 76 -34.37 38.33 -15.93
CA PRO A 76 -34.76 38.75 -14.57
C PRO A 76 -35.72 37.78 -13.80
N ALA A 77 -36.07 38.19 -12.58
CA ALA A 77 -36.74 37.49 -11.47
C ALA A 77 -38.28 37.41 -11.50
N SER A 78 -38.88 36.51 -10.69
CA SER A 78 -40.09 36.79 -9.87
C SER A 78 -40.50 35.62 -8.93
N SER A 79 -40.62 35.95 -7.64
CA SER A 79 -41.62 35.64 -6.59
C SER A 79 -42.58 34.44 -6.64
N GLY A 80 -42.82 33.80 -5.46
CA GLY A 80 -44.01 32.95 -5.21
C GLY A 80 -44.06 32.08 -3.93
N THR A 81 -44.32 32.70 -2.77
CA THR A 81 -45.20 32.32 -1.63
C THR A 81 -45.67 30.86 -1.35
N SER A 82 -45.23 30.33 -0.19
CA SER A 82 -45.98 29.77 0.98
C SER A 82 -46.71 28.40 1.04
N CYS A 83 -46.65 27.86 2.28
CA CYS A 83 -47.59 27.01 3.06
C CYS A 83 -47.50 25.46 3.03
N ALA A 84 -46.93 24.94 4.15
CA ALA A 84 -47.43 23.92 5.09
C ALA A 84 -48.31 22.75 4.59
N THR A 85 -47.97 21.52 5.03
CA THR A 85 -48.85 20.61 5.81
C THR A 85 -48.02 19.43 6.35
N GLN A 86 -48.10 19.22 7.66
CA GLN A 86 -47.68 17.99 8.35
C GLN A 86 -48.75 16.90 8.17
N SER A 87 -48.35 15.64 8.04
CA SER A 87 -49.13 14.52 8.59
C SER A 87 -48.22 13.32 8.83
N SER A 88 -48.07 12.97 10.11
CA SER A 88 -47.66 11.64 10.58
C SER A 88 -48.58 10.57 10.01
N VAL A 89 -48.04 9.37 9.76
CA VAL A 89 -48.51 8.13 10.39
C VAL A 89 -47.30 7.20 10.53
N GLU A 90 -47.05 6.75 11.76
CA GLU A 90 -46.14 5.66 12.12
C GLU A 90 -46.69 4.34 11.55
N GLU A 91 -45.86 3.56 10.88
CA GLU A 91 -46.09 2.12 10.80
C GLU A 91 -44.80 1.40 11.22
N THR A 92 -44.88 0.86 12.43
CA THR A 92 -43.90 0.05 13.12
C THR A 92 -43.73 -1.26 12.35
N GLY A 93 -42.62 -1.40 11.65
CA GLY A 93 -42.17 -2.66 11.06
C GLY A 93 -40.70 -2.86 11.37
N GLU A 94 -40.40 -3.78 12.28
CA GLU A 94 -39.06 -4.27 12.59
C GLU A 94 -38.42 -4.88 11.33
N ASN A 95 -37.65 -4.07 10.59
CA ASN A 95 -36.77 -4.51 9.52
C ASN A 95 -35.33 -4.10 9.85
N ASN A 96 -34.71 -4.80 10.80
CA ASN A 96 -33.31 -4.55 11.15
C ASN A 96 -32.30 -5.10 10.13
N ASP A 97 -32.75 -5.83 9.09
CA ASP A 97 -31.85 -6.48 8.13
C ASP A 97 -31.53 -5.62 6.90
N THR A 98 -32.40 -4.67 6.53
CA THR A 98 -32.23 -3.85 5.31
C THR A 98 -31.37 -2.60 5.54
N THR A 99 -31.15 -2.21 6.80
CA THR A 99 -30.48 -0.95 7.15
C THR A 99 -28.96 -1.10 7.18
N GLU A 100 -28.43 -2.25 7.64
CA GLU A 100 -26.99 -2.51 7.71
C GLU A 100 -26.39 -2.70 6.31
N GLU A 101 -27.01 -3.51 5.44
CA GLU A 101 -26.52 -3.75 4.07
C GLU A 101 -26.51 -2.45 3.23
N SER A 102 -27.51 -1.59 3.44
CA SER A 102 -27.60 -0.24 2.83
C SER A 102 -26.49 0.70 3.34
N SER A 103 -26.21 0.69 4.64
CA SER A 103 -25.11 1.48 5.22
C SER A 103 -23.74 0.99 4.76
N GLU A 104 -23.53 -0.32 4.66
CA GLU A 104 -22.27 -0.90 4.26
C GLU A 104 -21.91 -0.58 2.82
N ALA A 105 -22.90 -0.67 1.92
CA ALA A 105 -22.77 -0.27 0.52
C ALA A 105 -22.47 1.24 0.40
N SER A 106 -23.09 2.08 1.23
CA SER A 106 -22.83 3.53 1.26
C SER A 106 -21.38 3.86 1.62
N ASP A 107 -20.81 3.21 2.65
CA ASP A 107 -19.43 3.49 3.07
C ASP A 107 -18.41 3.04 2.01
N ALA A 108 -18.63 1.89 1.37
CA ALA A 108 -17.82 1.45 0.23
C ALA A 108 -17.92 2.42 -0.96
N GLN A 109 -19.13 2.91 -1.25
CA GLN A 109 -19.37 3.86 -2.34
C GLN A 109 -18.65 5.20 -2.11
N ARG A 110 -18.63 5.72 -0.88
CA ARG A 110 -17.89 6.95 -0.54
C ARG A 110 -16.40 6.84 -0.85
N LEU A 111 -15.78 5.70 -0.57
CA LEU A 111 -14.38 5.47 -0.94
C LEU A 111 -14.21 5.43 -2.46
N MET A 112 -15.13 4.80 -3.17
CA MET A 112 -15.10 4.72 -4.64
C MET A 112 -15.31 6.08 -5.32
N ASP A 113 -16.21 6.92 -4.82
CA ASP A 113 -16.40 8.28 -5.31
C ASP A 113 -15.13 9.10 -5.09
N ALA A 114 -14.48 8.91 -3.93
CA ALA A 114 -13.21 9.54 -3.61
C ALA A 114 -12.06 9.04 -4.50
N LEU A 115 -12.08 7.76 -4.92
CA LEU A 115 -11.17 7.16 -5.88
C LEU A 115 -11.39 7.72 -7.29
N HIS A 116 -12.64 7.89 -7.72
CA HIS A 116 -12.98 8.43 -9.04
C HIS A 116 -12.70 9.94 -9.20
N GLY A 117 -12.43 10.65 -8.11
CA GLY A 117 -11.97 12.04 -8.17
C GLY A 117 -10.72 12.20 -9.03
N ALA A 118 -10.85 12.82 -10.21
CA ALA A 118 -9.86 12.84 -11.29
C ALA A 118 -8.43 13.20 -10.86
N ARG A 119 -8.27 14.21 -9.99
CA ARG A 119 -6.95 14.63 -9.50
C ARG A 119 -6.28 13.56 -8.62
N ARG A 120 -7.07 12.82 -7.85
CA ARG A 120 -6.57 11.81 -6.91
C ARG A 120 -6.26 10.51 -7.63
N SER A 121 -7.15 10.06 -8.51
CA SER A 121 -6.90 8.89 -9.36
C SER A 121 -5.62 9.08 -10.17
N GLU A 122 -5.51 10.18 -10.90
CA GLU A 122 -4.32 10.47 -11.72
C GLU A 122 -3.04 10.44 -10.87
N LYS A 123 -3.06 11.04 -9.67
CA LYS A 123 -1.90 11.05 -8.76
C LYS A 123 -1.49 9.63 -8.33
N VAL A 124 -2.46 8.78 -7.98
CA VAL A 124 -2.20 7.40 -7.55
C VAL A 124 -1.69 6.56 -8.71
N PHE A 125 -2.36 6.60 -9.86
CA PHE A 125 -1.93 5.89 -11.07
C PHE A 125 -0.53 6.33 -11.50
N LYS A 126 -0.27 7.63 -11.56
CA LYS A 126 1.05 8.16 -11.92
C LYS A 126 2.15 7.69 -10.97
N TYR A 127 1.86 7.65 -9.68
CA TYR A 127 2.82 7.17 -8.69
C TYR A 127 3.13 5.69 -8.85
N LEU A 128 2.09 4.84 -8.90
CA LEU A 128 2.25 3.39 -9.00
C LEU A 128 2.81 2.95 -10.36
N SER A 129 2.54 3.70 -11.43
CA SER A 129 3.14 3.48 -12.74
C SER A 129 4.57 4.04 -12.85
N SER A 130 4.99 4.89 -11.91
CA SER A 130 6.38 5.33 -11.87
C SER A 130 7.25 4.20 -11.32
N HIS A 131 8.31 3.83 -12.05
CA HIS A 131 9.25 2.78 -11.63
C HIS A 131 10.23 3.29 -10.56
N ARG A 132 9.81 4.24 -9.73
CA ARG A 132 10.65 4.79 -8.66
C ARG A 132 10.67 3.82 -7.50
N ASP A 133 11.83 3.68 -6.87
CA ASP A 133 11.92 2.94 -5.61
C ASP A 133 11.51 3.87 -4.45
N PRO A 134 10.37 3.63 -3.77
CA PRO A 134 9.91 4.45 -2.66
C PRO A 134 10.87 4.40 -1.45
N LEU A 135 11.83 3.46 -1.47
CA LEU A 135 12.79 3.22 -0.39
C LEU A 135 14.15 3.89 -0.61
N ALA A 136 14.33 4.62 -1.71
CA ALA A 136 15.62 5.24 -2.09
C ALA A 136 16.05 6.39 -1.17
N GLN A 137 15.14 6.97 -0.39
CA GLN A 137 15.48 8.00 0.60
C GLN A 137 15.84 7.32 1.92
N ASN A 138 17.14 7.25 2.22
CA ASN A 138 17.64 6.83 3.52
C ASN A 138 17.32 7.93 4.55
N GLY A 139 16.58 7.58 5.58
CA GLY A 139 16.47 8.41 6.78
C GLY A 139 17.41 7.83 7.82
N ASP A 140 18.51 8.51 8.11
CA ASP A 140 19.52 8.12 9.10
C ASP A 140 19.03 8.30 10.56
N ASP A 141 17.71 8.39 10.78
CA ASP A 141 17.09 8.72 12.07
C ASP A 141 16.79 7.48 12.96
N TRP A 142 17.30 6.31 12.60
CA TRP A 142 16.88 4.99 13.14
C TRP A 142 17.60 4.55 14.43
N VAL A 143 18.27 5.45 15.13
CA VAL A 143 19.24 5.05 16.17
C VAL A 143 18.59 4.66 17.51
N GLN A 144 17.30 4.98 17.72
CA GLN A 144 16.65 4.81 19.04
C GLN A 144 15.30 4.10 19.01
N GLU A 145 14.65 3.96 17.86
CA GLU A 145 13.30 3.41 17.75
C GLU A 145 13.23 2.45 16.58
N ASP A 146 12.28 1.50 16.63
CA ASP A 146 12.00 0.65 15.48
C ASP A 146 11.67 1.52 14.25
N PRO A 147 12.40 1.39 13.12
CA PRO A 147 12.20 2.22 11.95
C PRO A 147 10.76 2.20 11.40
N ARG A 148 10.03 1.10 11.58
CA ARG A 148 8.63 0.97 11.16
C ARG A 148 7.77 1.92 11.96
N VAL A 149 8.03 2.02 13.27
CA VAL A 149 7.37 2.97 14.17
C VAL A 149 7.74 4.41 13.83
N VAL A 150 9.00 4.66 13.44
CA VAL A 150 9.45 5.98 12.96
C VAL A 150 8.69 6.38 11.69
N ASP A 151 8.64 5.52 10.67
CA ASP A 151 7.92 5.79 9.42
C ASP A 151 6.42 6.02 9.65
N ILE A 152 5.82 5.26 10.57
CA ILE A 152 4.41 5.44 10.97
C ILE A 152 4.19 6.82 11.58
N ARG A 153 5.07 7.24 12.49
CA ARG A 153 4.95 8.51 13.22
C ARG A 153 5.25 9.74 12.35
N LEU A 154 6.22 9.64 11.44
CA LEU A 154 6.68 10.78 10.66
C LEU A 154 5.70 11.21 9.56
N CYS A 155 4.81 10.32 9.11
CA CYS A 155 3.84 10.66 8.07
C CYS A 155 2.57 11.30 8.65
N ASN A 156 2.66 12.59 8.99
CA ASN A 156 1.53 13.44 9.37
C ASN A 156 0.80 14.03 8.14
N ARG A 157 -0.29 14.78 8.35
CA ARG A 157 -1.03 15.45 7.25
C ARG A 157 -0.08 16.20 6.32
N GLY A 158 -0.13 15.89 5.01
CA GLY A 158 0.71 16.53 4.01
C GLY A 158 2.04 15.82 3.70
N CYS A 159 2.28 14.62 4.24
CA CYS A 159 3.47 13.83 3.89
C CYS A 159 3.54 13.49 2.38
N SER A 160 4.77 13.28 1.88
CA SER A 160 5.00 12.89 0.49
C SER A 160 4.38 11.52 0.20
N LEU A 161 4.20 11.19 -1.08
CA LEU A 161 3.70 9.85 -1.46
C LEU A 161 4.68 8.76 -1.03
N ASP A 162 6.00 8.98 -1.13
CA ASP A 162 7.00 8.03 -0.66
C ASP A 162 6.96 7.84 0.86
N ALA A 163 6.79 8.91 1.63
CA ALA A 163 6.60 8.80 3.08
C ALA A 163 5.29 8.07 3.44
N SER A 164 4.21 8.34 2.69
CA SER A 164 2.93 7.62 2.84
C SER A 164 3.09 6.14 2.52
N PHE A 165 3.85 5.85 1.47
CA PHE A 165 4.12 4.49 1.03
C PHE A 165 4.95 3.73 2.06
N ARG A 166 6.05 4.32 2.55
CA ARG A 166 6.88 3.75 3.63
C ARG A 166 6.10 3.52 4.91
N ARG A 167 5.27 4.48 5.35
CA ARG A 167 4.34 4.26 6.48
C ARG A 167 3.51 3.01 6.25
N GLY A 168 2.91 2.87 5.06
CA GLY A 168 2.10 1.71 4.71
C GLY A 168 2.85 0.39 4.79
N LEU A 169 4.10 0.36 4.32
CA LEU A 169 4.98 -0.81 4.44
C LEU A 169 5.32 -1.11 5.91
N GLY A 170 5.54 -0.08 6.74
CA GLY A 170 5.72 -0.20 8.19
C GLY A 170 4.50 -0.78 8.91
N GLN A 171 3.31 -0.28 8.58
CA GLN A 171 2.03 -0.81 9.08
C GLN A 171 1.86 -2.29 8.71
N ARG A 172 2.07 -2.63 7.42
CA ARG A 172 1.98 -4.02 6.94
C ARG A 172 3.00 -4.92 7.61
N SER A 173 4.26 -4.49 7.71
CA SER A 173 5.34 -5.25 8.36
C SER A 173 5.00 -5.61 9.80
N LEU A 174 4.60 -4.62 10.61
CA LEU A 174 4.20 -4.85 12.00
C LEU A 174 2.95 -5.75 12.10
N ALA A 175 1.99 -5.60 11.20
CA ALA A 175 0.80 -6.42 11.20
C ALA A 175 1.06 -7.87 10.77
N ILE A 176 1.96 -8.12 9.81
CA ILE A 176 2.40 -9.48 9.44
C ILE A 176 3.06 -10.14 10.64
N GLU A 177 3.98 -9.43 11.30
CA GLU A 177 4.69 -9.94 12.48
C GLU A 177 3.74 -10.20 13.67
N PHE A 178 2.69 -9.37 13.83
CA PHE A 178 1.62 -9.60 14.80
C PHE A 178 0.77 -10.82 14.42
N ASP A 179 0.37 -10.94 13.16
CA ASP A 179 -0.44 -12.05 12.63
C ASP A 179 0.29 -13.41 12.78
N GLU A 180 1.60 -13.44 12.53
CA GLU A 180 2.43 -14.62 12.78
C GLU A 180 2.49 -15.00 14.27
N TRP A 181 2.67 -14.01 15.16
CA TRP A 181 2.64 -14.25 16.60
C TRP A 181 1.26 -14.74 17.06
N GLU A 182 0.17 -14.12 16.60
CA GLU A 182 -1.20 -14.49 16.97
C GLU A 182 -1.48 -15.95 16.54
N ARG A 183 -1.10 -16.33 15.31
CA ARG A 183 -1.18 -17.71 14.84
C ARG A 183 -0.33 -18.66 15.68
N GLY A 184 0.88 -18.26 16.06
CA GLY A 184 1.76 -19.08 16.90
C GLY A 184 1.21 -19.31 18.31
N VAL A 185 0.55 -18.32 18.91
CA VAL A 185 0.01 -18.40 20.27
C VAL A 185 -1.36 -19.07 20.34
N PHE A 186 -2.25 -18.79 19.36
CA PHE A 186 -3.66 -19.19 19.42
C PHE A 186 -4.06 -20.21 18.34
N GLY A 187 -3.18 -20.55 17.40
CA GLY A 187 -3.46 -21.48 16.29
C GLY A 187 -4.34 -20.89 15.18
N THR A 188 -4.79 -19.65 15.32
CA THR A 188 -5.59 -18.90 14.34
C THR A 188 -5.20 -17.42 14.43
N SER A 189 -5.67 -16.62 13.46
CA SER A 189 -5.51 -15.17 13.47
C SER A 189 -6.71 -14.48 12.86
N ARG A 190 -6.92 -13.23 13.27
CA ARG A 190 -7.96 -12.35 12.76
C ARG A 190 -7.87 -12.03 11.27
N VAL A 191 -6.66 -12.07 10.71
CA VAL A 191 -6.43 -11.90 9.27
C VAL A 191 -6.94 -13.11 8.48
N SER A 192 -7.10 -14.27 9.14
CA SER A 192 -7.62 -15.47 8.49
C SER A 192 -9.13 -15.33 8.18
N MET A 193 -9.54 -15.85 7.03
CA MET A 193 -10.95 -15.83 6.58
C MET A 193 -11.96 -16.42 7.58
N ARG A 194 -11.50 -17.21 8.55
CA ARG A 194 -12.38 -17.92 9.50
C ARG A 194 -12.91 -17.03 10.63
N SER A 195 -12.29 -15.89 10.87
CA SER A 195 -12.58 -14.97 11.99
C SER A 195 -13.04 -13.59 11.51
N LEU A 196 -13.60 -13.48 10.31
CA LEU A 196 -14.08 -12.21 9.74
C LEU A 196 -15.37 -11.69 10.39
N ASP A 197 -15.63 -11.98 11.67
CA ASP A 197 -16.65 -11.25 12.41
C ASP A 197 -16.13 -9.81 12.63
N PRO A 198 -16.78 -8.79 12.04
CA PRO A 198 -16.35 -7.40 12.17
C PRO A 198 -16.17 -6.96 13.63
N LYS A 199 -16.99 -7.49 14.55
CA LYS A 199 -16.94 -7.13 15.98
C LYS A 199 -15.67 -7.66 16.66
N GLU A 200 -15.22 -8.85 16.29
CA GLU A 200 -14.02 -9.46 16.88
C GLU A 200 -12.70 -8.84 16.37
N ILE A 201 -12.74 -8.27 15.16
CA ILE A 201 -11.58 -7.58 14.57
C ILE A 201 -11.40 -6.18 15.18
N ASP A 202 -12.50 -5.47 15.45
CA ASP A 202 -12.45 -4.10 15.99
C ASP A 202 -11.95 -4.05 17.45
N ASP A 203 -12.21 -5.08 18.28
CA ASP A 203 -11.76 -5.14 19.68
C ASP A 203 -10.45 -5.93 19.88
N ASN A 204 -9.39 -5.54 19.16
CA ASN A 204 -8.08 -6.20 19.24
C ASN A 204 -7.07 -5.53 20.19
N SER A 205 -7.50 -4.48 20.92
CA SER A 205 -6.63 -3.64 21.73
C SER A 205 -5.84 -4.41 22.80
N GLY A 206 -6.47 -5.38 23.46
CA GLY A 206 -5.84 -6.21 24.47
C GLY A 206 -4.75 -7.15 23.93
N LEU A 207 -4.97 -7.74 22.74
CA LEU A 207 -4.00 -8.66 22.13
C LEU A 207 -2.79 -7.92 21.56
N ILE A 208 -3.01 -6.77 20.93
CA ILE A 208 -1.92 -5.90 20.48
C ILE A 208 -1.08 -5.45 21.69
N SER A 209 -1.72 -5.06 22.79
CA SER A 209 -1.00 -4.67 24.01
C SER A 209 -0.14 -5.82 24.54
N ARG A 210 -0.69 -7.04 24.61
CA ARG A 210 0.04 -8.24 25.02
C ARG A 210 1.22 -8.56 24.08
N PHE A 211 1.03 -8.42 22.77
CA PHE A 211 2.10 -8.59 21.78
C PHE A 211 3.25 -7.60 22.00
N LEU A 212 2.92 -6.32 22.21
CA LEU A 212 3.91 -5.25 22.43
C LEU A 212 4.64 -5.39 23.78
N GLU A 213 4.09 -6.11 24.75
CA GLU A 213 4.75 -6.42 26.03
C GLU A 213 5.71 -7.60 25.95
N GLN A 214 5.44 -8.57 25.08
CA GLN A 214 6.24 -9.80 24.95
C GLN A 214 7.46 -9.67 24.04
N ARG A 215 7.55 -8.60 23.24
CA ARG A 215 8.66 -8.40 22.30
C ARG A 215 9.98 -8.07 23.01
N VAL A 216 11.04 -8.76 22.58
CA VAL A 216 12.43 -8.56 23.04
C VAL A 216 12.93 -7.15 22.67
N ILE A 217 12.51 -6.64 21.50
CA ILE A 217 12.73 -5.25 21.10
C ILE A 217 11.60 -4.42 21.70
N ARG A 218 11.94 -3.58 22.68
CA ARG A 218 10.96 -2.66 23.29
C ARG A 218 10.78 -1.46 22.36
N PHE A 219 9.60 -1.37 21.74
CA PHE A 219 9.16 -0.14 21.09
C PHE A 219 9.14 1.00 22.11
N GLN A 220 9.80 2.12 21.82
CA GLN A 220 9.74 3.28 22.71
C GLN A 220 8.34 3.91 22.65
N ASN A 221 7.77 4.00 21.44
CA ASN A 221 6.44 4.51 21.17
C ASN A 221 5.46 3.36 20.86
N LYS A 222 5.00 2.69 21.93
CA LYS A 222 4.01 1.61 21.85
C LYS A 222 2.67 2.05 21.25
N GLU A 223 2.28 3.31 21.41
CA GLU A 223 1.03 3.84 20.87
C GLU A 223 1.07 3.85 19.32
N SER A 224 2.15 4.38 18.75
CA SER A 224 2.35 4.39 17.30
C SER A 224 2.49 2.98 16.74
N ALA A 225 3.19 2.09 17.45
CA ALA A 225 3.25 0.67 17.08
C ALA A 225 1.87 0.02 17.10
N SER A 226 1.08 0.25 18.15
CA SER A 226 -0.29 -0.27 18.27
C SER A 226 -1.21 0.25 17.18
N HIS A 227 -1.13 1.55 16.85
CA HIS A 227 -1.91 2.14 15.78
C HIS A 227 -1.50 1.55 14.42
N GLY A 228 -0.19 1.41 14.21
CA GLY A 228 0.37 0.82 13.00
C GLY A 228 -0.07 -0.62 12.77
N ILE A 229 -0.09 -1.44 13.83
CA ILE A 229 -0.57 -2.82 13.78
C ILE A 229 -2.06 -2.85 13.41
N ARG A 230 -2.90 -2.02 14.05
CA ARG A 230 -4.35 -1.99 13.76
C ARG A 230 -4.62 -1.59 12.30
N ASP A 231 -3.94 -0.56 11.83
CA ASP A 231 -4.01 -0.09 10.45
C ASP A 231 -3.50 -1.13 9.45
N GLY A 232 -2.42 -1.82 9.79
CA GLY A 232 -1.84 -2.89 8.97
C GLY A 232 -2.75 -4.12 8.90
N ILE A 233 -3.31 -4.57 10.02
CA ILE A 233 -4.29 -5.69 10.04
C ILE A 233 -5.43 -5.40 9.09
N ARG A 234 -5.92 -4.17 9.09
CA ARG A 234 -7.00 -3.72 8.21
C ARG A 234 -6.64 -3.86 6.72
N LEU A 235 -5.41 -3.51 6.34
CA LEU A 235 -4.89 -3.73 5.00
C LEU A 235 -4.83 -5.23 4.68
N LEU A 236 -4.24 -6.05 5.56
CA LEU A 236 -4.08 -7.48 5.34
C LEU A 236 -5.42 -8.22 5.21
N VAL A 237 -6.40 -7.88 6.06
CA VAL A 237 -7.77 -8.42 5.97
C VAL A 237 -8.38 -8.10 4.61
N PHE A 238 -8.23 -6.87 4.13
CA PHE A 238 -8.76 -6.50 2.83
C PHE A 238 -7.99 -7.15 1.67
N GLU A 239 -6.66 -7.28 1.75
CA GLU A 239 -5.85 -8.05 0.80
C GLU A 239 -6.37 -9.48 0.65
N GLN A 240 -6.67 -10.13 1.78
CA GLN A 240 -7.20 -11.49 1.82
C GLN A 240 -8.58 -11.59 1.18
N ILE A 241 -9.49 -10.66 1.49
CA ILE A 241 -10.84 -10.62 0.89
C ILE A 241 -10.75 -10.33 -0.61
N TYR A 242 -9.91 -9.38 -1.00
CA TYR A 242 -9.76 -8.92 -2.37
C TYR A 242 -9.10 -9.97 -3.26
N GLY A 243 -8.08 -10.68 -2.75
CA GLY A 243 -7.36 -11.76 -3.44
C GLY A 243 -6.09 -11.30 -4.18
N HIS A 244 -5.78 -10.00 -4.15
CA HIS A 244 -4.56 -9.44 -4.73
C HIS A 244 -3.86 -8.52 -3.74
N VAL A 245 -2.66 -8.89 -3.33
CA VAL A 245 -1.83 -8.13 -2.38
C VAL A 245 -1.62 -6.68 -2.84
N GLY A 246 -1.49 -6.46 -4.15
CA GLY A 246 -1.26 -5.13 -4.72
C GLY A 246 -2.39 -4.12 -4.47
N ILE A 247 -3.56 -4.54 -4.00
CA ILE A 247 -4.61 -3.60 -3.57
C ILE A 247 -4.12 -2.69 -2.45
N SER A 248 -3.25 -3.20 -1.57
CA SER A 248 -2.66 -2.39 -0.51
C SER A 248 -1.76 -1.29 -1.05
N ALA A 249 -1.12 -1.47 -2.20
CA ALA A 249 -0.33 -0.39 -2.81
C ALA A 249 -1.20 0.82 -3.15
N ILE A 250 -2.45 0.58 -3.56
CA ILE A 250 -3.45 1.63 -3.83
C ILE A 250 -3.96 2.20 -2.50
N LEU A 251 -4.36 1.34 -1.56
CA LEU A 251 -4.98 1.76 -0.30
C LEU A 251 -4.01 2.49 0.64
N ILE A 252 -2.72 2.18 0.62
CA ILE A 252 -1.70 2.91 1.40
C ILE A 252 -1.68 4.40 1.04
N LEU A 253 -1.79 4.73 -0.25
CA LEU A 253 -1.81 6.11 -0.73
C LEU A 253 -3.13 6.83 -0.41
N LEU A 254 -4.15 6.07 -0.02
CA LEU A 254 -5.51 6.50 0.24
C LEU A 254 -5.95 6.17 1.67
N PHE A 255 -4.98 5.86 2.54
CA PHE A 255 -5.25 5.14 3.77
C PHE A 255 -6.19 5.91 4.69
N THR A 256 -6.10 7.25 4.71
CA THR A 256 -7.00 8.09 5.52
C THR A 256 -8.47 7.91 5.17
N LEU A 257 -8.79 7.61 3.92
CA LEU A 257 -10.17 7.36 3.48
C LEU A 257 -10.56 5.90 3.74
N PHE A 258 -9.63 4.98 3.47
CA PHE A 258 -9.87 3.55 3.68
C PHE A 258 -10.04 3.17 5.15
N ARG A 259 -9.36 3.89 6.05
CA ARG A 259 -9.48 3.72 7.50
C ARG A 259 -10.91 3.89 8.00
N ASP A 260 -11.69 4.76 7.37
CA ASP A 260 -13.04 5.11 7.81
C ASP A 260 -14.11 4.16 7.23
N VAL A 261 -13.75 3.27 6.30
CA VAL A 261 -14.66 2.22 5.81
C VAL A 261 -14.95 1.25 6.97
N LYS A 262 -16.06 0.51 6.99
CA LYS A 262 -16.27 -0.54 8.01
C LYS A 262 -15.81 -1.89 7.49
N TYR A 263 -15.44 -2.81 8.39
CA TYR A 263 -15.06 -4.18 7.97
C TYR A 263 -16.21 -4.88 7.22
N GLY A 264 -17.46 -4.70 7.64
CA GLY A 264 -18.64 -5.22 6.93
C GLY A 264 -18.73 -4.75 5.47
N SER A 265 -18.36 -3.50 5.19
CA SER A 265 -18.33 -2.93 3.84
C SER A 265 -17.26 -3.52 2.91
N PHE A 266 -16.33 -4.34 3.39
CA PHE A 266 -15.19 -4.82 2.58
C PHE A 266 -15.64 -5.67 1.39
N VAL A 267 -16.66 -6.51 1.56
CA VAL A 267 -17.18 -7.32 0.45
C VAL A 267 -17.81 -6.43 -0.63
N ALA A 268 -18.56 -5.40 -0.23
CA ALA A 268 -19.12 -4.42 -1.16
C ALA A 268 -18.02 -3.63 -1.88
N LEU A 269 -17.01 -3.18 -1.14
CA LEU A 269 -15.87 -2.44 -1.69
C LEU A 269 -15.08 -3.27 -2.71
N LYS A 270 -14.84 -4.56 -2.43
CA LYS A 270 -14.23 -5.48 -3.40
C LYS A 270 -15.01 -5.50 -4.71
N ARG A 271 -16.33 -5.72 -4.64
CA ARG A 271 -17.20 -5.78 -5.83
C ARG A 271 -17.15 -4.48 -6.64
N LEU A 272 -17.10 -3.32 -5.99
CA LEU A 272 -17.01 -2.03 -6.68
C LEU A 272 -15.65 -1.82 -7.37
N LEU A 273 -14.56 -2.19 -6.71
CA LEU A 273 -13.21 -2.13 -7.29
C LEU A 273 -13.05 -3.07 -8.48
N GLU A 274 -13.61 -4.29 -8.41
CA GLU A 274 -13.66 -5.23 -9.53
C GLU A 274 -14.45 -4.67 -10.72
N LYS A 275 -15.62 -4.08 -10.46
CA LYS A 275 -16.46 -3.45 -11.50
C LYS A 275 -15.77 -2.27 -12.20
N SER A 276 -14.86 -1.57 -11.53
CA SER A 276 -14.14 -0.45 -12.13
C SER A 276 -13.16 -0.89 -13.24
N GLY A 277 -12.70 -2.14 -13.25
CA GLY A 277 -11.71 -2.66 -14.20
C GLY A 277 -10.31 -2.08 -13.97
N ALA A 278 -10.12 -0.77 -14.18
CA ALA A 278 -8.81 -0.12 -14.12
C ALA A 278 -8.11 -0.24 -12.75
N TRP A 279 -8.85 -0.09 -11.65
CA TRP A 279 -8.30 -0.28 -10.30
C TRP A 279 -7.97 -1.74 -10.00
N HIS A 280 -8.79 -2.66 -10.49
CA HIS A 280 -8.58 -4.09 -10.35
C HIS A 280 -7.32 -4.55 -11.10
N ASP A 281 -7.18 -4.12 -12.36
CA ASP A 281 -6.01 -4.42 -13.18
C ASP A 281 -4.74 -3.83 -12.56
N LEU A 282 -4.80 -2.61 -12.03
CA LEU A 282 -3.68 -2.00 -11.32
C LEU A 282 -3.31 -2.78 -10.05
N ALA A 283 -4.29 -3.19 -9.24
CA ALA A 283 -4.02 -3.98 -8.04
C ALA A 283 -3.37 -5.33 -8.37
N LYS A 284 -3.82 -5.97 -9.45
CA LYS A 284 -3.24 -7.21 -9.95
C LYS A 284 -1.80 -7.01 -10.42
N ASP A 285 -1.55 -6.01 -11.28
CA ASP A 285 -0.22 -5.65 -11.79
C ASP A 285 0.77 -5.35 -10.65
N LYS A 286 0.32 -4.62 -9.62
CA LYS A 286 1.18 -4.19 -8.50
C LYS A 286 1.38 -5.23 -7.41
N SER A 287 0.81 -6.43 -7.52
CA SER A 287 0.97 -7.46 -6.47
C SER A 287 2.42 -7.92 -6.31
N SER A 288 3.11 -8.27 -7.40
CA SER A 288 4.53 -8.66 -7.34
C SER A 288 5.42 -7.50 -6.92
N TRP A 289 5.11 -6.29 -7.42
CA TRP A 289 5.86 -5.08 -7.09
C TRP A 289 5.75 -4.73 -5.59
N LEU A 290 4.54 -4.75 -5.02
CA LEU A 290 4.35 -4.48 -3.59
C LEU A 290 5.06 -5.52 -2.73
N THR A 291 5.02 -6.80 -3.13
CA THR A 291 5.74 -7.87 -2.44
C THR A 291 7.25 -7.62 -2.43
N ALA A 292 7.82 -7.23 -3.58
CA ALA A 292 9.24 -6.87 -3.67
C ALA A 292 9.59 -5.64 -2.83
N CYS A 293 8.72 -4.61 -2.81
CA CYS A 293 8.89 -3.44 -1.96
C CYS A 293 8.85 -3.82 -0.47
N GLN A 294 7.90 -4.68 -0.06
CA GLN A 294 7.80 -5.16 1.32
C GLN A 294 9.06 -5.94 1.72
N PHE A 295 9.53 -6.86 0.87
CA PHE A 295 10.76 -7.61 1.12
C PHE A 295 11.98 -6.71 1.29
N ARG A 296 12.15 -5.72 0.41
CA ARG A 296 13.25 -4.74 0.53
C ARG A 296 13.13 -3.88 1.79
N TYR A 297 11.90 -3.52 2.18
CA TYR A 297 11.63 -2.75 3.38
C TYR A 297 12.00 -3.55 4.64
N ASP A 298 11.52 -4.78 4.74
CA ASP A 298 11.77 -5.67 5.88
C ASP A 298 13.24 -6.11 5.96
N GLY A 299 13.90 -6.29 4.82
CA GLY A 299 15.33 -6.62 4.74
C GLY A 299 16.24 -5.57 5.38
N LYS A 300 15.78 -4.31 5.53
CA LYS A 300 16.54 -3.26 6.25
C LYS A 300 16.58 -3.51 7.77
N PHE A 301 15.77 -4.42 8.31
CA PHE A 301 15.66 -4.69 9.76
C PHE A 301 16.37 -5.97 10.19
N VAL A 302 16.75 -6.85 9.26
CA VAL A 302 17.42 -8.14 9.54
C VAL A 302 18.96 -7.98 9.68
N ALA A 303 19.48 -6.75 9.48
CA ALA A 303 20.92 -6.49 9.39
C ALA A 303 21.62 -6.06 10.70
N HIS A 304 20.94 -6.03 11.85
CA HIS A 304 21.56 -5.68 13.14
C HIS A 304 21.27 -6.71 14.24
N PRO A 305 22.09 -7.78 14.33
CA PRO A 305 22.42 -8.43 15.60
C PRO A 305 23.40 -7.58 16.43
#